data_AF-A0A1Z9M612-F1
#
_entry.id   AF-A0A1Z9M612-F1
#
_cell.length_a   1.000
_cell.length_b   1.000
_cell.length_c   1.000
_cell.angle_alpha   90.00
_cell.angle_beta   90.00
_cell.angle_gamma   90.00
#
_symmetry.space_group_name_H-M   'P 1'
#
loop_
_entity.id
_entity.type
_entity.pdbx_description
1 polymer ?
#
loop_
_entity_poly.entity_id
_entity_poly.type
_entity_poly.pdbx_seq_one_letter_code
_entity_poly.pdbx_strand_id
1 'polypeptide(L)'
;MKRIDHISIAVTNIPRAVKWYTKQFDCKVEYKDSSWARLKFENVDLTLVLPSEHPPHIAFIDDNLKESDPVVRKHRDGSIGKYEHDGFGNLVEYIKYKK
;
A
#
# COMPACT_ATOMS: atom_id res chain seq x y z
N MET A 1 2.17 17.71 -9.34
CA MET A 1 2.31 17.24 -7.94
C MET A 1 1.97 15.76 -7.92
N LYS A 2 2.75 14.91 -7.24
CA LYS A 2 2.42 13.48 -7.09
C LYS A 2 1.30 13.32 -6.05
N ARG A 3 0.46 12.29 -6.22
CA ARG A 3 -0.62 11.93 -5.28
C ARG A 3 -0.17 10.72 -4.46
N ILE A 4 -0.45 10.72 -3.15
CA ILE A 4 -0.34 9.51 -2.33
C ILE A 4 -1.44 8.55 -2.79
N ASP A 5 -1.05 7.33 -3.11
CA ASP A 5 -1.99 6.27 -3.51
C ASP A 5 -2.52 5.56 -2.26
N HIS A 6 -1.60 4.98 -1.50
CA HIS A 6 -1.91 4.28 -0.27
C HIS A 6 -0.75 4.39 0.74
N ILE A 7 -1.08 4.13 2.00
CA ILE A 7 -0.12 4.10 3.10
C ILE A 7 -0.22 2.75 3.80
N SER A 8 0.90 2.03 3.88
CA SER A 8 1.01 0.74 4.55
C SER A 8 1.63 0.92 5.94
N ILE A 9 0.86 0.63 6.99
CA ILE A 9 1.33 0.69 8.39
C ILE A 9 1.41 -0.70 9.03
N ALA A 10 2.44 -0.87 9.86
CA ALA A 10 2.67 -2.10 10.60
C ALA A 10 1.61 -2.31 11.69
N VAL A 11 1.06 -3.52 11.75
CA VAL A 11 0.23 -3.98 12.87
C VAL A 11 0.69 -5.37 13.32
N THR A 12 0.29 -5.78 14.52
CA THR A 12 0.67 -7.09 15.07
C THR A 12 -0.42 -8.16 14.93
N ASN A 13 -1.62 -7.78 14.48
CA ASN A 13 -2.75 -8.69 14.30
C ASN A 13 -3.79 -8.08 13.35
N ILE A 14 -3.92 -8.64 12.13
CA ILE A 14 -4.81 -8.10 11.09
C ILE A 14 -6.28 -8.06 11.53
N PRO A 15 -6.91 -9.16 12.03
CA PRO A 15 -8.32 -9.11 12.43
C PRO A 15 -8.62 -8.08 13.53
N ARG A 16 -7.75 -7.97 14.53
CA ARG A 16 -7.90 -7.00 15.63
C ARG A 16 -7.77 -5.57 15.12
N ALA A 17 -6.80 -5.30 14.26
CA ALA A 17 -6.58 -3.98 13.72
C ALA A 17 -7.75 -3.53 12.83
N VAL A 18 -8.19 -4.36 11.87
CA VAL A 18 -9.36 -4.08 11.02
C VAL A 18 -10.58 -3.72 11.88
N LYS A 19 -10.91 -4.55 12.88
CA LYS A 19 -12.03 -4.30 13.79
C LYS A 19 -11.94 -2.96 14.51
N TRP A 20 -10.72 -2.54 14.90
CA TRP A 20 -10.53 -1.27 15.57
C TRP A 20 -10.76 -0.10 14.61
N TYR A 21 -10.10 -0.10 13.44
CA TYR A 21 -10.22 0.98 12.46
C TYR A 21 -11.65 1.15 11.94
N THR A 22 -12.34 0.06 11.58
CA THR A 22 -13.73 0.13 11.10
C THR A 22 -14.74 0.51 12.19
N LYS A 23 -14.34 0.42 13.47
CA LYS A 23 -15.16 0.92 14.59
C LYS A 23 -14.94 2.41 14.84
N GLN A 24 -13.72 2.91 14.62
CA GLN A 24 -13.36 4.30 14.91
C GLN A 24 -13.65 5.25 13.73
N PHE A 25 -13.58 4.75 12.50
CA PHE A 25 -13.65 5.57 11.31
C PHE A 25 -14.67 5.02 10.31
N ASP A 26 -15.26 5.94 9.54
CA ASP A 26 -16.01 5.58 8.35
C ASP A 26 -15.04 5.23 7.23
N CYS A 27 -14.79 3.93 7.09
CA CYS A 27 -13.90 3.37 6.09
C CYS A 27 -14.44 2.01 5.63
N LYS A 28 -14.12 1.63 4.39
CA LYS A 28 -14.58 0.36 3.82
C LYS A 28 -13.45 -0.65 3.77
N VAL A 29 -13.67 -1.86 4.28
CA VAL A 29 -12.74 -2.98 4.06
C VAL A 29 -12.87 -3.43 2.61
N GLU A 30 -11.85 -3.21 1.78
CA GLU A 30 -11.84 -3.65 0.38
C GLU A 30 -11.13 -5.00 0.19
N TYR A 31 -10.17 -5.30 1.05
CA TYR A 31 -9.45 -6.57 1.05
C TYR A 31 -8.99 -6.93 2.46
N LYS A 32 -8.95 -8.23 2.76
CA LYS A 32 -8.39 -8.76 4.01
C LYS A 32 -8.01 -10.23 3.84
N ASP A 33 -6.80 -10.57 4.25
CA ASP A 33 -6.37 -11.95 4.47
C ASP A 33 -5.62 -12.08 5.82
N SER A 34 -4.79 -13.11 5.97
CA SER A 34 -4.02 -13.35 7.19
C SER A 34 -2.84 -12.40 7.37
N SER A 35 -2.31 -11.81 6.29
CA SER A 35 -1.05 -11.07 6.30
C SER A 35 -1.23 -9.57 6.09
N TRP A 36 -2.34 -9.15 5.47
CA TRP A 36 -2.68 -7.73 5.34
C TRP A 36 -4.18 -7.46 5.13
N ALA A 37 -4.56 -6.19 5.25
CA ALA A 37 -5.89 -5.69 4.91
C ALA A 37 -5.80 -4.31 4.25
N ARG A 38 -6.73 -3.99 3.34
CA ARG A 38 -6.89 -2.67 2.73
C ARG A 38 -8.20 -2.04 3.20
N LEU A 39 -8.08 -0.85 3.78
CA LEU A 39 -9.17 -0.01 4.23
C LEU A 39 -9.23 1.22 3.34
N LYS A 40 -10.33 1.40 2.62
CA LYS A 40 -10.56 2.57 1.79
C LYS A 40 -11.14 3.71 2.62
N PHE A 41 -10.43 4.83 2.61
CA PHE A 41 -10.93 6.12 3.07
C PHE A 41 -11.32 6.99 1.86
N GLU A 42 -11.83 8.19 2.11
CA GLU A 42 -12.26 9.11 1.06
C GLU A 42 -11.14 9.48 0.08
N ASN A 43 -9.93 9.71 0.60
CA ASN A 43 -8.83 10.33 -0.15
C ASN A 43 -7.59 9.44 -0.32
N VAL A 44 -7.46 8.37 0.47
CA VAL A 44 -6.28 7.48 0.48
C VAL A 44 -6.69 6.09 0.93
N ASP A 45 -6.03 5.06 0.41
CA ASP A 45 -6.18 3.72 0.96
C ASP A 45 -5.18 3.51 2.11
N LEU A 46 -5.65 2.97 3.23
CA LEU A 46 -4.82 2.56 4.36
C LEU A 46 -4.68 1.03 4.34
N THR A 47 -3.46 0.55 4.22
CA THR A 47 -3.14 -0.87 4.30
C THR A 47 -2.54 -1.21 5.66
N LEU A 48 -3.10 -2.22 6.30
CA LEU A 48 -2.61 -2.77 7.57
C LEU A 48 -1.81 -4.01 7.24
N VAL A 49 -0.53 -4.05 7.60
CA VAL A 49 0.39 -5.12 7.19
C VAL A 49 1.06 -5.79 8.38
N LEU A 50 1.29 -7.10 8.28
CA LEU A 50 2.27 -7.80 9.13
C LEU A 50 3.67 -7.59 8.53
N PRO A 51 4.60 -6.91 9.24
CA PRO A 51 5.91 -6.57 8.70
C PRO A 51 6.77 -7.77 8.26
N SER A 52 6.50 -8.96 8.82
CA SER A 52 7.18 -10.20 8.46
C SER A 52 6.86 -10.69 7.04
N GLU A 53 5.74 -10.24 6.46
CA GLU A 53 5.27 -10.66 5.15
C GLU A 53 5.18 -9.49 4.17
N HIS A 54 4.77 -8.32 4.65
CA HIS A 54 4.60 -7.11 3.86
C HIS A 54 5.26 -5.92 4.57
N PRO A 55 6.32 -5.32 4.01
CA PRO A 55 6.98 -4.18 4.64
C PRO A 55 6.06 -2.95 4.64
N PRO A 56 6.04 -2.14 5.72
CA PRO A 56 5.35 -0.86 5.71
C PRO A 56 6.01 0.10 4.71
N HIS A 57 5.20 0.94 4.04
CA HIS A 57 5.65 1.85 2.99
C HIS A 57 4.62 2.95 2.72
N ILE A 58 5.03 3.97 1.97
CA ILE A 58 4.14 5.00 1.42
C ILE A 58 4.22 4.92 -0.10
N ALA A 59 3.07 4.82 -0.77
CA ALA A 59 2.99 4.73 -2.21
C ALA A 59 2.56 6.04 -2.86
N PHE A 60 3.21 6.39 -3.97
CA PHE A 60 2.89 7.55 -4.79
C PHE A 60 2.55 7.14 -6.22
N ILE A 61 1.55 7.77 -6.81
CA ILE A 61 1.21 7.55 -8.22
C ILE A 61 2.31 8.11 -9.12
N ASP A 62 2.79 7.29 -10.06
CA ASP A 62 3.73 7.69 -11.10
C ASP A 62 3.39 7.11 -12.47
N ASP A 63 2.64 7.88 -13.26
CA ASP A 63 2.26 7.52 -14.62
C ASP A 63 3.46 7.38 -15.59
N ASN A 64 4.65 7.83 -15.20
CA ASN A 64 5.86 7.71 -16.02
C ASN A 64 6.59 6.38 -15.83
N LEU A 65 6.14 5.51 -14.91
CA LEU A 65 6.71 4.18 -14.76
C LEU A 65 6.58 3.37 -16.06
N LYS A 66 7.66 2.67 -16.40
CA LYS A 66 7.79 1.84 -17.59
C LYS A 66 8.10 0.41 -17.17
N GLU A 67 7.35 -0.55 -17.72
CA GLU A 67 7.62 -1.98 -17.48
C GLU A 67 9.01 -2.41 -17.94
N SER A 68 9.63 -1.66 -18.86
CA SER A 68 10.99 -1.91 -19.35
C SER A 68 12.09 -1.55 -18.35
N ASP A 69 11.77 -0.83 -17.27
CA ASP A 69 12.75 -0.49 -16.24
C ASP A 69 13.08 -1.77 -15.40
N PRO A 70 14.36 -2.17 -15.30
CA PRO A 70 14.76 -3.40 -14.61
C PRO A 70 14.41 -3.44 -13.12
N VAL A 71 14.11 -2.31 -12.46
CA VAL A 71 13.69 -2.30 -11.04
C VAL A 71 12.17 -2.33 -10.86
N VAL A 72 11.40 -2.17 -11.93
CA VAL A 72 9.93 -2.22 -11.90
C VAL A 72 9.46 -3.67 -11.81
N ARG A 73 8.42 -3.91 -11.02
CA ARG A 73 7.78 -5.22 -10.82
C ARG A 73 6.30 -5.11 -11.09
N LYS A 74 5.70 -6.20 -11.57
CA LYS A 74 4.27 -6.30 -11.82
C LYS A 74 3.57 -6.92 -10.62
N HIS A 75 2.50 -6.27 -10.18
CA HIS A 75 1.65 -6.74 -9.11
C HIS A 75 0.56 -7.70 -9.61
N ARG A 76 -0.05 -8.42 -8.67
CA ARG A 76 -1.14 -9.38 -8.95
C ARG A 76 -2.37 -8.72 -9.57
N ASP A 77 -2.67 -7.49 -9.17
CA ASP A 77 -3.78 -6.69 -9.72
C ASP A 77 -3.48 -6.09 -11.11
N GLY A 78 -2.28 -6.35 -11.64
CA GLY A 78 -1.84 -5.87 -12.94
C GLY A 78 -1.26 -4.46 -12.93
N SER A 79 -1.23 -3.77 -11.78
CA SER A 79 -0.42 -2.55 -11.61
C SER A 79 1.08 -2.89 -11.67
N ILE A 80 1.90 -1.86 -11.84
CA ILE A 80 3.36 -1.96 -11.77
C ILE A 80 3.89 -1.03 -10.70
N GLY A 81 4.90 -1.49 -9.97
CA GLY A 81 5.47 -0.81 -8.83
C GLY A 81 7.00 -0.81 -8.87
N LYS A 82 7.59 0.22 -8.27
CA LYS A 82 9.03 0.32 -8.00
C LYS A 82 9.21 0.78 -6.56
N TYR A 83 10.15 0.17 -5.84
CA TYR A 83 10.41 0.46 -4.44
C TYR A 83 11.79 1.07 -4.25
N GLU A 84 11.88 2.10 -3.40
CA GLU A 84 13.11 2.79 -3.05
C GLU A 84 13.17 3.05 -1.54
N HIS A 85 14.38 3.13 -0.99
CA HIS A 85 14.59 3.64 0.36
C HIS A 85 14.80 5.15 0.31
N ASP A 86 14.16 5.88 1.22
CA ASP A 86 14.29 7.34 1.31
C ASP A 86 15.59 7.82 2.00
N GLY A 87 16.40 6.88 2.50
CA GLY A 87 17.62 7.16 3.26
C GLY A 87 17.41 7.36 4.77
N PHE A 88 16.15 7.38 5.24
CA PHE A 88 15.77 7.52 6.64
C PHE A 88 15.15 6.26 7.23
N GLY A 89 15.22 5.15 6.51
CA GLY A 89 14.68 3.85 6.91
C GLY A 89 13.25 3.59 6.45
N ASN A 90 12.66 4.48 5.65
CA ASN A 90 11.34 4.26 5.09
C ASN A 90 11.43 3.64 3.68
N LEU A 91 10.42 2.84 3.35
CA LEU A 91 10.23 2.33 2.01
C LEU A 91 9.20 3.20 1.28
N VAL A 92 9.56 3.65 0.09
CA VAL A 92 8.72 4.44 -0.80
C VAL A 92 8.41 3.61 -2.03
N GLU A 93 7.12 3.50 -2.35
CA GLU A 93 6.66 2.89 -3.58
C GLU A 93 6.26 3.97 -4.59
N TYR A 94 6.62 3.76 -5.86
CA TYR A 94 6.00 4.41 -6.99
C TYR A 94 5.14 3.38 -7.71
N ILE A 95 3.85 3.68 -7.88
CA ILE A 95 2.87 2.76 -8.46
C ILE A 95 2.20 3.35 -9.69
N LYS A 96 1.90 2.49 -10.67
CA LYS A 96 1.13 2.82 -11.86
C LYS A 96 0.09 1.75 -12.15
N TYR A 97 -1.16 2.18 -12.30
CA TYR A 97 -2.26 1.32 -12.69
C TYR A 97 -2.39 1.25 -14.21
N LYS A 98 -2.99 0.17 -14.70
CA LYS A 98 -3.46 0.11 -16.08
C LYS A 98 -4.59 1.12 -16.26
N LYS A 99 -4.54 1.87 -17.37
CA LYS A 99 -5.66 2.69 -17.81
C LYS A 99 -6.77 1.82 -18.39
#